data_AF-A0AAE9YY48-F1
#
_entry.id   AF-A0AAE9YY48-F1
#
_cell.length_a   1.000
_cell.length_b   1.000
_cell.length_c   1.000
_cell.angle_alpha   90.00
_cell.angle_beta   90.00
_cell.angle_gamma   90.00
#
_symmetry.space_group_name_H-M   'P 1'
#
loop_
_entity.id
_entity.type
_entity.pdbx_description
1 polymer ?
#
loop_
_entity_poly.entity_id
_entity_poly.type
_entity_poly.pdbx_seq_one_letter_code
_entity_poly.pdbx_strand_id
1 'polypeptide(L)'
;MAKFSGAHLKSLRKEAGLTQKELASKIGISRETVVAIENEYVGSIDKLSIEVVNSWWAVCRRTVSAKTKESFKSQILRFFNIT
;
A
#
# COMPACT_ATOMS: atom_id res chain seq x y z
N MET A 1 -18.10 -1.98 -6.15
CA MET A 1 -16.79 -1.30 -6.29
C MET A 1 -15.72 -2.25 -5.79
N ALA A 2 -14.63 -2.47 -6.53
CA ALA A 2 -13.52 -3.26 -6.00
C ALA A 2 -12.93 -2.51 -4.80
N LYS A 3 -12.75 -3.16 -3.65
CA LYS A 3 -12.04 -2.56 -2.51
C LYS A 3 -10.53 -2.73 -2.72
N PHE A 4 -9.76 -1.71 -2.38
CA PHE A 4 -8.31 -1.79 -2.38
C PHE A 4 -7.87 -2.64 -1.18
N SER A 5 -7.05 -3.66 -1.42
CA SER A 5 -6.67 -4.59 -0.36
C SER A 5 -5.42 -4.12 0.38
N GLY A 6 -5.55 -3.98 1.70
CA GLY A 6 -4.43 -3.69 2.59
C GLY A 6 -3.38 -4.81 2.63
N ALA A 7 -3.78 -6.06 2.33
CA ALA A 7 -2.87 -7.18 2.24
C ALA A 7 -1.83 -7.01 1.11
N HIS A 8 -2.19 -6.34 0.01
CA HIS A 8 -1.24 -6.06 -1.07
C HIS A 8 -0.21 -5.00 -0.67
N LEU A 9 -0.63 -3.95 0.03
CA LEU A 9 0.29 -2.95 0.59
C LEU A 9 1.28 -3.58 1.60
N LYS A 10 0.80 -4.53 2.41
CA LYS A 10 1.63 -5.32 3.32
C LYS A 10 2.70 -6.11 2.58
N SER A 11 2.32 -6.82 1.51
CA SER A 11 3.25 -7.58 0.68
C SER A 11 4.29 -6.68 0.02
N LEU A 12 3.85 -5.55 -0.54
CA LEU A 12 4.72 -4.54 -1.15
C LEU A 12 5.75 -4.00 -0.15
N ARG A 13 5.31 -3.67 1.09
CA ARG A 13 6.22 -3.23 2.16
C ARG A 13 7.24 -4.29 2.52
N LYS A 14 6.78 -5.53 2.72
CA LYS A 14 7.65 -6.65 3.13
C LYS A 14 8.73 -6.94 2.10
N GLU A 15 8.37 -6.97 0.82
CA GLU A 15 9.33 -7.16 -0.27
C GLU A 15 10.31 -6.00 -0.36
N ALA A 16 9.87 -4.78 -0.05
CA ALA A 16 10.76 -3.63 0.05
C ALA A 16 11.74 -3.68 1.23
N GLY A 17 11.64 -4.69 2.10
CA GLY A 17 12.53 -4.89 3.26
C GLY A 17 12.25 -3.95 4.43
N LEU A 18 11.08 -3.30 4.47
CA LEU A 18 10.77 -2.29 5.47
C LEU A 18 9.92 -2.86 6.61
N THR A 19 10.18 -2.45 7.84
CA THR A 19 9.24 -2.60 8.96
C THR A 19 8.07 -1.63 8.82
N GLN A 20 6.98 -1.88 9.55
CA GLN A 20 5.83 -0.96 9.58
C GLN A 20 6.22 0.43 10.11
N LYS A 21 7.12 0.49 11.10
CA LYS A 21 7.61 1.74 11.68
C LYS A 21 8.44 2.55 10.69
N GLU A 22 9.34 1.91 9.94
CA GLU A 22 10.15 2.59 8.93
C GLU A 22 9.30 3.12 7.79
N LEU A 23 8.33 2.33 7.31
CA LEU A 23 7.41 2.78 6.29
C LEU A 23 6.57 3.97 6.79
N ALA A 24 5.98 3.86 7.97
CA ALA A 24 5.18 4.92 8.59
C ALA A 24 5.98 6.23 8.69
N SER A 25 7.23 6.14 9.14
CA SER A 25 8.15 7.28 9.23
C SER A 25 8.47 7.90 7.87
N LYS A 26 8.61 7.09 6.82
CA LYS A 26 8.88 7.57 5.45
C LYS A 26 7.67 8.21 4.78
N ILE A 27 6.44 7.80 5.12
CA ILE A 27 5.19 8.32 4.55
C ILE A 27 4.62 9.48 5.39
N GLY A 28 5.01 9.60 6.66
CA GLY A 28 4.50 10.63 7.56
C GLY A 28 3.16 10.28 8.21
N ILE A 29 2.91 8.99 8.48
CA ILE A 29 1.73 8.48 9.20
C ILE A 29 2.16 7.70 10.45
N SER A 30 1.22 7.37 11.34
CA SER A 30 1.54 6.52 12.50
C SER A 30 1.75 5.06 12.09
N ARG A 31 2.54 4.34 12.88
CA ARG A 31 2.73 2.89 12.72
C ARG A 31 1.39 2.16 12.90
N GLU A 32 0.55 2.63 13.80
CA GLU A 32 -0.79 2.10 14.09
C GLU A 32 -1.70 2.23 12.87
N THR A 33 -1.63 3.35 12.13
CA THR A 33 -2.33 3.52 10.86
C THR A 33 -1.85 2.52 9.81
N VAL A 34 -0.55 2.27 9.70
CA VAL A 34 0.00 1.23 8.82
C VAL A 34 -0.55 -0.15 9.20
N VAL A 35 -0.55 -0.51 10.49
CA VAL A 35 -1.11 -1.79 10.99
C VAL A 35 -2.58 -1.93 10.62
N ALA A 36 -3.37 -0.87 10.85
CA ALA A 36 -4.81 -0.90 10.59
C ALA A 36 -5.12 -1.04 9.09
N ILE A 37 -4.36 -0.37 8.23
CA ILE A 37 -4.45 -0.53 6.77
C ILE A 37 -4.07 -1.97 6.38
N GLU A 38 -2.91 -2.47 6.82
CA GLU A 38 -2.40 -3.80 6.44
C GLU A 38 -3.27 -4.97 6.92
N ASN A 39 -4.07 -4.77 7.96
CA ASN A 39 -4.99 -5.75 8.50
C ASN A 39 -6.46 -5.47 8.10
N GLU A 40 -6.67 -4.57 7.14
CA GLU A 40 -7.97 -4.29 6.53
C GLU A 40 -9.05 -3.83 7.53
N TYR A 41 -8.65 -3.06 8.54
CA TYR A 41 -9.60 -2.45 9.46
C TYR A 41 -10.54 -1.52 8.68
N VAL A 42 -11.85 -1.79 8.74
CA VAL A 42 -12.87 -1.16 7.88
C VAL A 42 -12.77 0.37 7.90
N GLY A 43 -12.68 0.99 9.08
CA GLY A 43 -12.59 2.45 9.21
C GLY A 43 -11.31 3.06 8.63
N SER A 44 -10.24 2.28 8.48
CA SER A 44 -8.97 2.73 7.90
C SER A 44 -8.93 2.51 6.39
N ILE A 45 -9.45 1.38 5.91
CA ILE A 45 -9.54 1.08 4.48
C ILE A 45 -10.53 2.03 3.78
N ASP A 46 -11.68 2.27 4.38
CA ASP A 46 -12.70 3.14 3.78
C ASP A 46 -12.23 4.62 3.72
N LYS A 47 -11.25 5.00 4.54
CA LYS A 47 -10.61 6.34 4.55
C LYS A 47 -9.24 6.36 3.86
N LEU A 48 -8.83 5.27 3.22
CA LEU A 48 -7.53 5.18 2.58
C LEU A 48 -7.48 6.14 1.38
N SER A 49 -6.59 7.14 1.45
CA SER A 49 -6.46 8.15 0.41
C SER A 49 -5.46 7.74 -0.67
N ILE A 50 -5.62 8.33 -1.86
CA ILE A 50 -4.69 8.13 -2.98
C ILE A 50 -3.28 8.59 -2.64
N GLU A 51 -3.12 9.64 -1.83
CA GLU A 51 -1.82 10.18 -1.41
C GLU A 51 -1.05 9.17 -0.56
N VAL A 52 -1.74 8.46 0.34
CA VAL A 52 -1.13 7.40 1.16
C VAL A 52 -0.68 6.25 0.28
N VAL A 53 -1.54 5.80 -0.66
CA VAL A 53 -1.20 4.72 -1.60
C VAL A 53 -0.02 5.11 -2.50
N ASN A 54 0.00 6.33 -3.03
CA ASN A 54 1.08 6.85 -3.87
C ASN A 54 2.40 6.96 -3.11
N SER A 55 2.36 7.43 -1.87
CA SER A 55 3.56 7.53 -1.02
C SER A 55 4.10 6.16 -0.67
N TRP A 56 3.22 5.21 -0.34
CA TRP A 56 3.58 3.82 -0.10
C TRP A 56 4.25 3.18 -1.31
N TRP A 57 3.66 3.38 -2.49
CA TRP A 57 4.25 2.95 -3.75
C TRP A 57 5.60 3.61 -4.01
N ALA A 58 5.71 4.93 -3.86
CA ALA A 58 6.95 5.67 -4.10
C ALA A 58 8.11 5.18 -3.22
N VAL A 59 7.82 4.86 -1.95
CA VAL A 59 8.81 4.33 -1.00
C VAL A 59 9.23 2.90 -1.36
N CYS A 60 8.29 2.03 -1.71
CA CYS A 60 8.59 0.61 -1.93
C CYS A 60 9.09 0.28 -3.35
N ARG A 61 8.63 1.01 -4.39
CA ARG A 61 8.86 0.65 -5.80
C ARG A 61 10.34 0.55 -6.20
N ARG A 62 11.24 1.15 -5.44
CA ARG A 62 12.69 1.15 -5.74
C ARG A 62 13.34 -0.20 -5.43
N THR A 63 12.81 -0.96 -4.48
CA THR A 63 13.44 -2.19 -3.97
C THR A 63 12.65 -3.45 -4.28
N VAL A 64 11.40 -3.34 -4.72
CA VAL A 64 10.60 -4.50 -5.15
C VAL A 64 10.89 -4.94 -6.59
N SER A 65 10.64 -6.22 -6.86
CA SER A 65 10.85 -6.86 -8.16
C SER A 65 9.94 -6.31 -9.26
N ALA A 66 10.33 -6.48 -10.52
CA ALA A 66 9.50 -6.09 -11.67
C ALA A 66 8.12 -6.78 -11.66
N LYS A 67 8.06 -8.05 -11.26
CA LYS A 67 6.81 -8.80 -11.10
C LYS A 67 5.86 -8.12 -10.12
N THR A 68 6.38 -7.66 -8.98
CA THR A 68 5.57 -6.96 -7.97
C THR A 68 5.11 -5.60 -8.46
N LYS A 69 5.92 -4.90 -9.27
CA LYS A 69 5.50 -3.64 -9.89
C LYS A 69 4.32 -3.85 -10.84
N GLU A 70 4.37 -4.87 -11.69
CA GLU A 70 3.27 -5.21 -12.61
C GLU A 70 2.01 -5.66 -11.87
N SER A 71 2.16 -6.46 -10.83
CA SER A 71 1.03 -6.85 -9.96
C SER A 71 0.36 -5.64 -9.33
N PHE A 72 1.16 -4.71 -8.77
CA PHE A 72 0.65 -3.48 -8.16
C PHE A 72 -0.05 -2.58 -9.19
N LYS A 73 0.53 -2.40 -10.38
CA LYS A 73 -0.10 -1.65 -11.49
C LYS A 73 -1.46 -2.25 -11.87
N SER A 74 -1.54 -3.56 -12.00
CA SER A 74 -2.77 -4.26 -12.34
C SER A 74 -3.87 -4.06 -11.28
N GLN A 75 -3.49 -4.02 -10.00
CA GLN A 75 -4.41 -3.78 -8.90
C GLN A 75 -4.93 -2.34 -8.88
N ILE A 76 -4.05 -1.36 -9.11
CA ILE A 76 -4.42 0.06 -9.23
C ILE A 76 -5.43 0.24 -10.36
N LEU A 77 -5.16 -0.30 -11.56
CA LEU A 77 -6.06 -0.22 -12.71
C LEU A 77 -7.44 -0.82 -12.40
N ARG A 78 -7.47 -2.00 -11.78
CA ARG A 78 -8.71 -2.65 -11.34
C ARG A 78 -9.47 -1.83 -10.29
N PHE A 79 -8.76 -1.14 -9.40
CA PHE A 79 -9.39 -0.37 -8.33
C PHE A 79 -10.01 0.94 -8.85
N PHE A 80 -9.31 1.64 -9.74
CA PHE A 80 -9.81 2.90 -10.30
C PHE A 80 -10.72 2.73 -11.52
N ASN A 81 -11.08 1.49 -11.90
CA ASN A 81 -11.83 1.18 -13.13
C ASN A 81 -11.22 1.85 -14.38
N ILE A 82 -9.91 2.03 -14.40
CA ILE A 82 -9.19 2.57 -15.56
C ILE A 82 -8.89 1.36 -16.46
N THR A 83 -9.87 1.03 -17.30
CA THR A 83 -9.73 0.08 -18.42
C THR A 83 -9.17 0.77 -19.64
#